data_AF-A0A6S7JKV6-F1
#
_entry.id   AF-A0A6S7JKV6-F1
#
_cell.length_a   1.000
_cell.length_b   1.000
_cell.length_c   1.000
_cell.angle_alpha   90.00
_cell.angle_beta   90.00
_cell.angle_gamma   90.00
#
_symmetry.space_group_name_H-M   'P 1'
#
loop_
_entity.id
_entity.type
_entity.pdbx_description
1 polymer ?
#
loop_
_entity_poly.entity_id
_entity_poly.type
_entity_poly.pdbx_seq_one_letter_code
_entity_poly.pdbx_strand_id
1 'polypeptide(L)'
;VFVDPDMRKAMGEQAIALAKAVDYDSAGTVECLVDSDKSFYFLEMNTRLQVEHPVTEFITGVDLVEEMIRVAAGHPLQYKQSDIGIKGWAVESRVYAEDPFKNFGLPSVGRLHTYKEPTQIPN
;
A
#
# COMPACT_ATOMS: atom_id res chain seq x y z
N VAL A 1 15.69 10.80 3.97
CA VAL A 1 14.69 10.07 3.16
C VAL A 1 14.49 10.86 1.88
N PHE A 2 14.45 10.22 0.72
CA PHE A 2 14.30 10.91 -0.57
C PHE A 2 12.99 11.72 -0.63
N VAL A 3 11.89 11.09 -0.20
CA VAL A 3 10.60 11.74 0.07
C VAL A 3 10.57 12.19 1.54
N ASP A 4 10.82 13.47 1.76
CA ASP A 4 10.76 14.11 3.08
C ASP A 4 9.31 14.39 3.54
N PRO A 5 9.08 14.79 4.81
CA PRO A 5 7.73 14.97 5.35
C PRO A 5 6.88 16.00 4.60
N ASP A 6 7.48 17.10 4.12
CA ASP A 6 6.76 18.17 3.44
C ASP A 6 6.30 17.71 2.05
N MET A 7 7.19 17.07 1.30
CA MET A 7 6.84 16.46 0.02
C MET A 7 5.75 15.39 0.19
N ARG A 8 5.89 14.52 1.20
CA ARG A 8 4.88 13.48 1.51
C ARG A 8 3.51 14.07 1.80
N LYS A 9 3.46 15.16 2.58
CA LYS A 9 2.22 15.88 2.90
C LYS A 9 1.58 16.42 1.63
N ALA A 10 2.37 17.06 0.76
CA ALA A 10 1.89 17.58 -0.52
C ALA A 10 1.33 16.47 -1.43
N MET A 11 2.00 15.31 -1.51
CA MET A 11 1.51 14.15 -2.25
C MET A 11 0.17 13.64 -1.69
N GLY A 12 0.05 13.54 -0.35
CA GLY A 12 -1.18 13.10 0.31
C GLY A 12 -2.35 14.08 0.10
N GLU A 13 -2.10 15.39 0.17
CA GLU A 13 -3.11 16.41 -0.08
C GLU A 13 -3.64 16.36 -1.52
N GLN A 14 -2.75 16.15 -2.51
CA GLN A 14 -3.17 15.96 -3.90
C GLN A 14 -3.97 14.67 -4.10
N ALA A 15 -3.57 13.57 -3.46
CA ALA A 15 -4.31 12.30 -3.53
C ALA A 15 -5.73 12.45 -2.94
N ILE A 16 -5.86 13.14 -1.79
CA ILE A 16 -7.17 13.43 -1.17
C ILE A 16 -8.01 14.33 -2.09
N ALA A 17 -7.40 15.35 -2.70
CA ALA A 17 -8.11 16.23 -3.63
C ALA A 17 -8.65 15.47 -4.85
N LEU A 18 -7.85 14.57 -5.42
CA LEU A 18 -8.27 13.69 -6.52
C LEU A 18 -9.43 12.78 -6.10
N ALA A 19 -9.30 12.08 -4.96
CA ALA A 19 -10.33 11.17 -4.46
C ALA A 19 -11.67 11.89 -4.27
N LYS A 20 -11.66 13.10 -3.70
CA LYS A 20 -12.87 13.93 -3.54
C LYS A 20 -13.45 14.40 -4.87
N ALA A 21 -12.62 14.71 -5.86
CA ALA A 21 -13.07 15.20 -7.16
C ALA A 21 -13.85 14.14 -7.96
N VAL A 22 -13.60 12.86 -7.69
CA VAL A 22 -14.27 11.73 -8.33
C VAL A 22 -15.26 11.00 -7.43
N ASP A 23 -15.57 11.57 -6.25
CA ASP A 23 -16.43 10.97 -5.22
C ASP A 23 -16.04 9.51 -4.91
N TYR A 24 -14.73 9.29 -4.73
CA TYR A 24 -14.19 7.95 -4.55
C TYR A 24 -14.66 7.31 -3.24
N ASP A 25 -15.06 6.05 -3.33
CA ASP A 25 -15.53 5.24 -2.21
C ASP A 25 -14.61 4.03 -1.96
N SER A 26 -14.59 3.55 -0.72
CA SER A 26 -13.69 2.48 -0.26
C SER A 26 -12.19 2.85 -0.28
N ALA A 27 -11.30 1.86 -0.21
CA ALA A 27 -9.85 2.06 -0.29
C ALA A 27 -9.35 2.06 -1.74
N GLY A 28 -8.34 2.88 -2.02
CA GLY A 28 -7.69 2.97 -3.32
C GLY A 28 -6.30 3.58 -3.21
N THR A 29 -5.51 3.49 -4.27
CA THR A 29 -4.12 3.97 -4.30
C THR A 29 -3.94 4.98 -5.42
N VAL A 30 -3.38 6.14 -5.11
CA VAL A 30 -2.94 7.12 -6.09
C VAL A 30 -1.44 6.95 -6.30
N GLU A 31 -1.04 6.67 -7.53
CA GLU A 31 0.35 6.43 -7.89
C GLU A 31 0.97 7.69 -8.47
N CYS A 32 2.18 8.00 -7.98
CA CYS A 32 2.96 9.13 -8.43
C CYS A 32 4.36 8.69 -8.86
N LEU A 33 4.87 9.32 -9.91
CA LEU A 33 6.29 9.26 -10.28
C LEU A 33 7.02 10.43 -9.62
N VAL A 34 8.20 10.17 -9.06
CA VAL A 34 9.07 11.21 -8.47
C VAL A 34 10.37 11.26 -9.23
N ASP A 35 10.77 12.44 -9.71
CA ASP A 35 12.04 12.66 -10.39
C ASP A 35 13.19 13.02 -9.43
N SER A 36 14.40 13.15 -9.96
CA SER A 36 15.61 13.49 -9.20
C SER A 36 15.54 14.86 -8.52
N ASP A 37 14.71 15.76 -9.04
CA ASP A 37 14.55 17.13 -8.54
C ASP A 37 13.46 17.21 -7.45
N LYS A 38 12.95 16.06 -7.00
CA LYS A 38 11.84 15.91 -6.05
C LYS A 38 10.52 16.52 -6.54
N SER A 39 10.36 16.68 -7.85
CA SER A 39 9.04 16.93 -8.42
C SER A 39 8.29 15.61 -8.54
N PHE A 40 6.98 15.65 -8.30
CA PHE A 40 6.15 14.46 -8.40
C PHE A 40 4.94 14.70 -9.32
N TYR A 41 4.53 13.64 -9.99
CA TYR A 41 3.51 13.68 -11.04
C TYR A 41 2.55 12.51 -10.85
N PHE A 42 1.25 12.78 -10.99
CA PHE A 42 0.23 11.76 -11.02
C PHE A 42 0.45 10.81 -12.21
N LEU A 43 0.41 9.50 -11.94
CA LEU A 43 0.46 8.46 -12.96
C LEU A 43 -0.94 7.87 -13.18
N GLU A 44 -1.50 7.26 -12.13
CA GLU A 44 -2.81 6.64 -12.17
C GLU A 44 -3.44 6.52 -10.78
N MET A 45 -4.70 6.07 -10.74
CA MET A 45 -5.37 5.68 -9.51
C MET A 45 -5.88 4.24 -9.66
N ASN A 46 -5.46 3.39 -8.74
CA ASN A 46 -5.92 2.01 -8.64
C ASN A 46 -7.14 1.95 -7.72
N THR A 47 -8.31 1.65 -8.31
CA THR A 47 -9.62 1.69 -7.63
C THR A 47 -9.95 0.40 -6.87
N ARG A 48 -8.97 -0.13 -6.14
CA ARG A 48 -9.04 -1.39 -5.39
C ARG A 48 -7.96 -1.41 -4.32
N LEU A 49 -8.08 -2.36 -3.39
CA LEU A 49 -6.99 -2.68 -2.47
C LEU A 49 -5.75 -3.13 -3.26
N GLN A 50 -4.59 -2.60 -2.88
CA GLN A 50 -3.31 -3.03 -3.42
C GLN A 50 -2.76 -4.21 -2.66
N VAL A 51 -1.99 -5.06 -3.35
CA VAL A 51 -1.38 -6.23 -2.72
C VAL A 51 -0.43 -5.81 -1.60
N GLU A 52 0.28 -4.70 -1.79
CA GLU A 52 1.23 -4.11 -0.84
C GLU A 52 0.58 -3.28 0.30
N HIS A 53 -0.74 -3.34 0.48
CA HIS A 53 -1.40 -2.65 1.60
C HIS A 53 -0.82 -3.01 3.00
N PRO A 54 -0.27 -4.23 3.28
CA PRO A 54 0.29 -4.53 4.59
C PRO A 54 1.37 -3.54 5.03
N VAL A 55 2.20 -3.01 4.13
CA VAL A 55 3.21 -2.02 4.55
C VAL A 55 2.58 -0.74 5.12
N THR A 56 1.38 -0.38 4.67
CA THR A 56 0.62 0.75 5.21
C THR A 56 0.02 0.40 6.56
N GLU A 57 -0.59 -0.78 6.70
CA GLU A 57 -1.20 -1.24 7.95
C GLU A 57 -0.18 -1.33 9.08
N PHE A 58 1.00 -1.91 8.82
CA PHE A 58 2.06 -2.08 9.82
C PHE A 58 2.62 -0.76 10.37
N ILE A 59 2.63 0.33 9.58
CA ILE A 59 3.15 1.62 10.04
C ILE A 59 2.04 2.56 10.57
N THR A 60 0.80 2.37 10.15
CA THR A 60 -0.34 3.22 10.58
C THR A 60 -1.11 2.60 11.74
N GLY A 61 -1.15 1.27 11.83
CA GLY A 61 -2.01 0.52 12.73
C GLY A 61 -3.48 0.50 12.31
N VAL A 62 -3.79 0.84 11.05
CA VAL A 62 -5.14 0.79 10.49
C VAL A 62 -5.30 -0.48 9.67
N ASP A 63 -6.36 -1.25 9.95
CA ASP A 63 -6.79 -2.36 9.10
C ASP A 63 -7.64 -1.80 7.95
N LEU A 64 -7.08 -1.83 6.74
CA LEU A 64 -7.74 -1.27 5.56
C LEU A 64 -8.90 -2.14 5.09
N VAL A 65 -8.81 -3.47 5.27
CA VAL A 65 -9.89 -4.39 4.90
C VAL A 65 -11.08 -4.18 5.82
N GLU A 66 -10.86 -3.98 7.13
CA GLU A 66 -11.91 -3.63 8.09
C GLU A 66 -12.61 -2.33 7.68
N GLU A 67 -11.86 -1.24 7.45
CA GLU A 67 -12.45 0.05 7.06
C GLU A 67 -13.19 -0.04 5.72
N MET A 68 -12.68 -0.80 4.74
CA MET A 68 -13.38 -1.05 3.46
C MET A 68 -14.75 -1.69 3.68
N ILE A 69 -14.84 -2.72 4.52
CA ILE A 69 -16.11 -3.41 4.84
C ILE A 69 -17.06 -2.45 5.57
N ARG A 70 -16.54 -1.66 6.51
CA ARG A 70 -17.33 -0.71 7.30
C ARG A 70 -17.93 0.39 6.43
N VAL A 71 -17.13 1.01 5.58
CA VAL A 71 -17.58 2.06 4.67
C VAL A 71 -18.59 1.49 3.66
N ALA A 72 -18.34 0.30 3.12
CA ALA A 72 -19.31 -0.38 2.24
C ALA A 72 -20.66 -0.67 2.92
N ALA A 73 -20.68 -0.82 4.25
CA ALA A 73 -21.90 -0.94 5.04
C ALA A 73 -22.54 0.43 5.42
N GLY A 74 -22.01 1.55 4.90
CA GLY A 74 -22.51 2.91 5.14
C GLY A 74 -22.05 3.52 6.46
N HIS A 75 -21.07 2.92 7.15
CA HIS A 75 -20.50 3.52 8.36
C HIS A 75 -19.53 4.66 8.00
N PRO A 76 -19.45 5.71 8.84
CA PRO A 76 -18.40 6.71 8.70
C PRO A 76 -17.02 6.10 9.02
N LEU A 77 -15.96 6.72 8.48
CA LEU A 77 -14.58 6.40 8.82
C LEU A 77 -14.36 6.48 10.34
N GLN A 78 -13.64 5.50 10.88
CA GLN A 78 -13.31 5.49 12.31
C GLN A 78 -12.27 6.55 12.70
N TYR A 79 -11.44 6.95 11.74
CA TYR A 79 -10.26 7.77 11.96
C TYR A 79 -10.39 9.15 11.31
N LYS A 80 -9.81 10.16 11.97
CA LYS A 80 -9.53 11.47 11.38
C LYS A 80 -8.09 11.49 10.87
N GLN A 81 -7.79 12.45 9.99
CA GLN A 81 -6.42 12.64 9.49
C GLN A 81 -5.39 12.84 10.62
N SER A 82 -5.79 13.45 11.75
CA SER A 82 -4.93 13.65 12.92
C SER A 82 -4.58 12.36 13.67
N ASP A 83 -5.37 11.31 13.49
CA ASP A 83 -5.21 10.03 14.18
C ASP A 83 -4.25 9.11 13.39
N ILE A 84 -4.04 9.41 12.10
CA ILE A 84 -3.17 8.66 11.20
C ILE A 84 -1.73 9.15 11.32
N GLY A 85 -0.90 8.34 11.97
CA GLY A 85 0.55 8.55 12.08
C GLY A 85 1.37 7.55 11.25
N ILE A 86 2.68 7.75 11.22
CA ILE A 86 3.65 6.80 10.65
C ILE A 86 4.59 6.36 11.76
N LYS A 87 4.52 5.08 12.13
CA LYS A 87 5.32 4.46 13.20
C LYS A 87 6.33 3.49 12.60
N GLY A 88 7.61 3.83 12.69
CA GLY A 88 8.69 2.95 12.23
C GLY A 88 8.70 2.74 10.71
N TRP A 89 9.06 1.52 10.31
CA TRP A 89 9.21 1.11 8.91
C TRP A 89 8.62 -0.29 8.73
N ALA A 90 8.05 -0.56 7.57
CA ALA A 90 7.59 -1.87 7.16
C ALA A 90 8.20 -2.22 5.79
N VAL A 91 8.46 -3.50 5.56
CA VAL A 91 8.97 -4.03 4.30
C VAL A 91 8.14 -5.26 3.94
N GLU A 92 7.63 -5.28 2.71
CA GLU A 92 7.00 -6.45 2.12
C GLU A 92 7.94 -7.06 1.08
N SER A 93 7.98 -8.39 1.02
CA SER A 93 8.62 -9.13 -0.05
C SER A 93 7.68 -10.21 -0.53
N ARG A 94 7.55 -10.32 -1.86
CA ARG A 94 6.70 -11.34 -2.49
C ARG A 94 7.57 -12.53 -2.85
N VAL A 95 7.27 -13.67 -2.25
CA VAL A 95 7.90 -14.95 -2.60
C VAL A 95 7.12 -15.53 -3.77
N TYR A 96 7.61 -15.33 -4.99
CA TYR A 96 7.01 -15.87 -6.21
C TYR A 96 7.54 -17.27 -6.53
N ALA A 97 6.67 -18.11 -7.10
CA ALA A 97 7.06 -19.38 -7.71
C ALA A 97 7.68 -19.14 -9.09
N GLU A 98 8.83 -18.45 -9.11
CA GLU A 98 9.57 -18.09 -10.32
C GLU A 98 11.03 -18.54 -10.16
N ASP A 99 11.66 -18.97 -11.27
CA ASP A 99 13.07 -19.34 -11.28
C ASP A 99 13.93 -18.15 -11.75
N PRO A 100 14.65 -17.45 -10.85
CA PRO A 100 15.42 -16.26 -11.22
C PRO A 100 16.60 -16.58 -12.15
N PHE A 101 17.04 -17.85 -12.24
CA PHE A 101 18.17 -18.26 -13.06
C PHE A 101 17.76 -18.67 -14.49
N LYS A 102 16.46 -18.75 -14.79
CA LYS A 102 15.95 -19.06 -16.12
C LYS A 102 15.16 -17.88 -16.68
N ASN A 103 15.64 -17.33 -17.81
CA ASN A 103 14.94 -16.35 -18.65
C ASN A 103 14.12 -15.31 -17.86
N PHE A 104 14.74 -14.65 -16.87
CA PHE A 104 14.10 -13.60 -16.05
C PHE A 104 12.80 -14.03 -15.35
N GLY A 105 12.78 -15.19 -14.69
CA GLY A 105 11.67 -15.55 -13.79
C GLY A 105 10.56 -16.35 -14.47
N LEU A 106 10.90 -17.38 -15.24
CA LEU A 106 9.88 -18.31 -15.73
C LEU A 106 9.09 -18.89 -14.54
N PRO A 107 7.75 -18.95 -14.62
CA PRO A 107 6.94 -19.60 -13.60
C PRO A 107 7.39 -21.04 -13.37
N SER A 108 7.58 -21.39 -12.10
CA SER A 108 7.93 -22.72 -11.64
C SER A 108 6.66 -23.43 -11.20
N VAL A 109 6.35 -24.56 -11.86
CA VAL A 109 5.19 -25.39 -11.56
C VAL A 109 5.62 -26.70 -10.92
N GLY A 110 4.81 -27.22 -10.00
CA GLY A 110 5.10 -28.49 -9.34
C GLY A 110 4.50 -28.55 -7.94
N ARG A 111 4.78 -29.64 -7.24
CA ARG A 111 4.33 -29.84 -5.86
C ARG A 111 5.34 -29.24 -4.89
N LEU A 112 4.88 -28.44 -3.93
CA LEU A 112 5.68 -28.08 -2.77
C LEU A 112 5.87 -29.32 -1.89
N HIS A 113 7.08 -29.87 -1.87
CA HIS A 113 7.44 -30.99 -0.99
C HIS A 113 7.68 -30.53 0.45
N THR A 114 8.20 -29.30 0.61
CA THR A 114 8.45 -28.66 1.90
C THR A 114 7.98 -27.21 1.82
N TYR A 115 7.26 -26.77 2.85
CA TYR A 115 6.92 -25.36 3.06
C TYR A 115 7.06 -25.09 4.56
N LYS A 116 7.92 -24.13 4.92
CA LYS A 116 8.14 -23.74 6.31
C LYS A 116 8.26 -22.23 6.37
N GLU A 117 7.22 -21.60 6.88
CA GLU A 117 7.22 -20.16 7.14
C GLU A 117 7.94 -19.81 8.45
N PRO A 118 8.41 -18.56 8.61
CA PRO A 118 8.90 -18.06 9.88
C PRO A 118 7.81 -18.10 10.97
N THR A 119 8.12 -18.64 12.15
CA THR A 119 7.14 -18.80 13.24
C THR A 119 7.22 -17.70 14.31
N GLN A 120 8.11 -16.73 14.16
CA GLN A 120 8.25 -15.59 15.08
C GLN A 120 8.06 -14.30 14.29
N ILE A 121 6.80 -13.89 14.15
CA ILE A 121 6.45 -12.60 13.56
C ILE A 121 5.84 -11.76 14.70
N PRO A 122 6.45 -10.63 15.08
CA PRO A 122 5.83 -9.70 16.02
C PRO A 122 4.53 -9.15 15.41
N ASN A 123 3.45 -9.17 16.18
CA ASN A 123 2.24 -8.39 15.89
C ASN A 123 2.42 -6.97 16.43
#